data_AF-A0A1G7BZ33-F1
#
_entry.id   AF-A0A1G7BZ33-F1
#
_cell.length_a   1.000
_cell.length_b   1.000
_cell.length_c   1.000
_cell.angle_alpha   90.00
_cell.angle_beta   90.00
_cell.angle_gamma   90.00
#
_symmetry.space_group_name_H-M   'P 1'
#
loop_
_entity.id
_entity.type
_entity.pdbx_description
1 polymer ?
#
loop_
_entity_poly.entity_id
_entity_poly.type
_entity_poly.pdbx_seq_one_letter_code
_entity_poly.pdbx_strand_id
1 'polypeptide(L)'
;DAMVSLGILLSKSGRLEEAEGFYRQAADAGETSAMFNLGILLTKADREEEAESFYRQAADAGHSRAMFNLGVLLFKSGRLEEAEGFYRQAADAGEISAMINLGSLLSVTGRGEEAEGFYRPAVEAGDSGGMVGLGNLLFRAGREDEAEGFYRQAVEAGEISAMFNLGILLNETGRAEEAEGIYQRAEEAGGAAYRLKVVAEGWVRAAQGDV
;
A
#
# COMPACT_ATOMS: atom_id res chain seq x y z
N ASP A 1 24.59 -13.61 8.07
CA ASP A 1 25.87 -13.16 8.62
C ASP A 1 25.69 -12.74 10.09
N ALA A 2 26.74 -12.85 10.91
CA ALA A 2 26.71 -12.46 12.33
C ALA A 2 26.52 -10.95 12.51
N MET A 3 27.06 -10.15 11.58
CA MET A 3 26.95 -8.69 11.62
C MET A 3 25.53 -8.18 11.36
N VAL A 4 24.82 -8.71 10.35
CA VAL A 4 23.40 -8.39 10.13
C VAL A 4 22.52 -8.86 11.29
N SER A 5 22.78 -10.04 11.84
CA SER A 5 22.01 -10.55 12.99
C SER A 5 22.16 -9.65 14.22
N LEU A 6 23.39 -9.18 14.47
CA LEU A 6 23.67 -8.24 15.56
C LEU A 6 23.03 -6.86 15.31
N GLY A 7 23.12 -6.34 14.09
CA GLY A 7 22.45 -5.08 13.71
C GLY A 7 20.93 -5.14 13.92
N ILE A 8 20.29 -6.28 13.59
CA ILE A 8 18.85 -6.48 13.81
C ILE A 8 18.52 -6.46 15.30
N LEU A 9 19.30 -7.15 16.13
CA LEU A 9 19.10 -7.16 17.59
C LEU A 9 19.27 -5.77 18.20
N LEU A 10 20.32 -5.05 17.79
CA LEU A 10 20.59 -3.68 18.25
C LEU A 10 19.47 -2.72 17.85
N SER A 11 19.00 -2.80 16.60
CA SER A 11 17.89 -2.00 16.11
C SER A 11 16.60 -2.26 16.91
N LYS A 12 16.28 -3.53 17.20
CA LYS A 12 15.14 -3.90 18.05
C LYS A 12 15.27 -3.39 19.49
N SER A 13 16.50 -3.23 19.99
CA SER A 13 16.78 -2.68 21.32
C SER A 13 16.87 -1.16 21.38
N GLY A 14 16.61 -0.45 20.28
CA GLY A 14 16.67 1.02 20.20
C GLY A 14 18.10 1.59 20.08
N ARG A 15 19.12 0.73 19.96
CA ARG A 15 20.54 1.13 19.81
C ARG A 15 20.85 1.37 18.33
N LEU A 16 20.21 2.39 17.76
CA LEU A 16 20.19 2.62 16.32
C LEU A 16 21.55 3.00 15.74
N GLU A 17 22.34 3.81 16.44
CA GLU A 17 23.68 4.23 15.99
C GLU A 17 24.64 3.04 15.88
N GLU A 18 24.62 2.14 16.86
CA GLU A 18 25.43 0.92 16.84
C GLU A 18 24.96 -0.04 15.75
N ALA A 19 23.64 -0.20 15.58
CA ALA A 19 23.09 -0.97 14.49
C ALA A 19 23.52 -0.43 13.11
N GLU A 20 23.52 0.89 12.94
CA GLU A 20 23.99 1.54 11.70
C GLU A 20 25.46 1.19 11.42
N GLY A 21 26.33 1.25 12.43
CA GLY A 21 27.75 0.89 12.29
C GLY A 21 27.95 -0.54 11.80
N PHE A 22 27.24 -1.51 12.38
CA PHE A 22 27.31 -2.91 11.94
C PHE A 22 26.73 -3.13 10.55
N TYR A 23 25.62 -2.47 10.22
CA TYR A 23 25.04 -2.58 8.88
C TYR A 23 25.95 -1.95 7.82
N ARG A 24 26.63 -0.83 8.09
CA ARG A 24 27.61 -0.24 7.18
C ARG A 24 28.76 -1.21 6.90
N GLN A 25 29.36 -1.79 7.95
CA GLN A 25 30.45 -2.76 7.77
C GLN A 25 30.03 -3.97 6.94
N ALA A 26 28.83 -4.51 7.19
CA ALA A 26 28.30 -5.63 6.42
C ALA A 26 27.93 -5.26 4.97
N ALA A 27 27.38 -4.04 4.76
CA ALA A 27 27.10 -3.52 3.43
C ALA A 27 28.38 -3.30 2.62
N ASP A 28 29.44 -2.75 3.24
CA ASP A 28 30.77 -2.59 2.62
C ASP A 28 31.41 -3.94 2.26
N ALA A 29 31.06 -5.01 2.98
CA ALA A 29 31.43 -6.38 2.66
C ALA A 29 30.57 -7.03 1.55
N GLY A 30 29.60 -6.30 0.99
CA GLY A 30 28.72 -6.77 -0.08
C GLY A 30 27.47 -7.51 0.39
N GLU A 31 27.14 -7.48 1.70
CA GLU A 31 25.95 -8.16 2.19
C GLU A 31 24.66 -7.40 1.82
N THR A 32 23.93 -7.92 0.83
CA THR A 32 22.69 -7.32 0.31
C THR A 32 21.63 -7.07 1.39
N SER A 33 21.49 -7.98 2.36
CA SER A 33 20.55 -7.81 3.48
C SER A 33 20.95 -6.64 4.39
N ALA A 34 22.24 -6.37 4.55
CA ALA A 34 22.74 -5.24 5.32
C ALA A 34 22.44 -3.91 4.61
N MET A 35 22.68 -3.85 3.30
CA MET A 35 22.32 -2.68 2.46
C MET A 35 20.83 -2.35 2.60
N PHE A 36 19.96 -3.35 2.49
CA PHE A 36 18.51 -3.16 2.68
C PHE A 36 18.15 -2.67 4.10
N ASN A 37 18.68 -3.31 5.14
CA ASN A 37 18.39 -2.92 6.52
C ASN A 37 18.94 -1.53 6.87
N LEU A 38 20.08 -1.15 6.30
CA LEU A 38 20.65 0.18 6.42
C LEU A 38 19.75 1.22 5.74
N GLY A 39 19.25 0.92 4.54
CA GLY A 39 18.24 1.74 3.86
C GLY A 39 17.02 1.99 4.75
N ILE A 40 16.47 0.95 5.39
CA ILE A 40 15.33 1.09 6.32
C ILE A 40 15.67 2.00 7.50
N LEU A 41 16.84 1.80 8.11
CA LEU A 41 17.28 2.58 9.27
C LEU A 41 17.43 4.06 8.89
N LEU A 42 18.03 4.34 7.74
CA LEU A 42 18.25 5.70 7.23
C LEU A 42 16.92 6.39 6.87
N THR A 43 15.97 5.68 6.23
CA THR A 43 14.62 6.23 5.98
C THR A 43 13.93 6.62 7.28
N LYS A 44 14.04 5.80 8.33
CA LYS A 44 13.46 6.12 9.66
C LYS A 44 14.13 7.29 10.37
N ALA A 45 15.36 7.63 9.96
CA ALA A 45 16.12 8.76 10.46
C ALA A 45 16.00 9.99 9.53
N ASP A 46 15.05 10.00 8.60
CA ASP A 46 14.83 11.06 7.61
C ASP A 46 16.06 11.37 6.73
N ARG A 47 16.95 10.39 6.55
CA ARG A 47 18.17 10.47 5.71
C ARG A 47 17.91 9.82 4.35
N GLU A 48 16.93 10.34 3.62
CA GLU A 48 16.39 9.71 2.40
C GLU A 48 17.42 9.56 1.27
N GLU A 49 18.31 10.54 1.04
CA GLU A 49 19.35 10.44 0.00
C GLU A 49 20.33 9.29 0.25
N GLU A 50 20.76 9.11 1.50
CA GLU A 50 21.63 7.99 1.87
C GLU A 50 20.86 6.66 1.80
N ALA A 51 19.60 6.65 2.26
CA ALA A 51 18.75 5.47 2.15
C ALA A 51 18.58 5.01 0.70
N GLU A 52 18.38 5.96 -0.22
CA GLU A 52 18.25 5.68 -1.66
C GLU A 52 19.49 4.97 -2.19
N SER A 53 20.70 5.43 -1.85
CA SER A 53 21.95 4.82 -2.28
C SER A 53 22.05 3.35 -1.86
N PHE A 54 21.72 3.04 -0.60
CA PHE A 54 21.76 1.66 -0.11
C PHE A 54 20.63 0.79 -0.65
N TYR A 55 19.44 1.35 -0.86
CA TYR A 55 18.37 0.61 -1.54
C TYR A 55 18.71 0.30 -3.00
N ARG A 56 19.33 1.23 -3.74
CA ARG A 56 19.82 0.98 -5.11
C ARG A 56 20.81 -0.17 -5.13
N GLN A 57 21.82 -0.14 -4.26
CA GLN A 57 22.81 -1.22 -4.18
C GLN A 57 22.15 -2.58 -3.87
N ALA A 58 21.20 -2.61 -2.93
CA ALA A 58 20.47 -3.84 -2.62
C ALA A 58 19.57 -4.31 -3.78
N ALA A 59 18.92 -3.38 -4.48
CA ALA A 59 18.09 -3.65 -5.66
C ALA A 59 18.93 -4.19 -6.83
N ASP A 60 20.09 -3.59 -7.11
CA ASP A 60 21.04 -4.04 -8.13
C ASP A 60 21.56 -5.46 -7.84
N ALA A 61 21.63 -5.83 -6.55
CA ALA A 61 21.95 -7.19 -6.10
C ALA A 61 20.72 -8.15 -6.07
N GLY A 62 19.56 -7.74 -6.59
CA GLY A 62 18.38 -8.59 -6.75
C GLY A 62 17.44 -8.64 -5.53
N HIS A 63 17.59 -7.73 -4.55
CA HIS A 63 16.72 -7.73 -3.36
C HIS A 63 15.36 -7.10 -3.65
N SER A 64 14.34 -7.94 -3.82
CA SER A 64 12.97 -7.57 -4.18
C SER A 64 12.34 -6.49 -3.27
N ARG A 65 12.43 -6.65 -1.95
CA ARG A 65 11.90 -5.64 -1.00
C ARG A 65 12.68 -4.32 -1.04
N ALA A 66 13.94 -4.34 -1.48
CA ALA A 66 14.71 -3.11 -1.65
C ALA A 66 14.24 -2.36 -2.90
N MET A 67 13.98 -3.08 -3.99
CA MET A 67 13.32 -2.52 -5.19
C MET A 67 11.98 -1.88 -4.82
N PHE A 68 11.14 -2.58 -4.04
CA PHE A 68 9.87 -2.01 -3.57
C PHE A 68 10.06 -0.72 -2.74
N ASN A 69 10.90 -0.75 -1.71
CA ASN A 69 11.13 0.43 -0.85
C ASN A 69 11.77 1.59 -1.62
N LEU A 70 12.65 1.30 -2.58
CA LEU A 70 13.18 2.29 -3.48
C LEU A 70 12.06 2.91 -4.31
N GLY A 71 11.19 2.11 -4.92
CA GLY A 71 10.00 2.59 -5.64
C GLY A 71 9.12 3.51 -4.77
N VAL A 72 8.92 3.17 -3.51
CA VAL A 72 8.17 4.02 -2.55
C VAL A 72 8.87 5.37 -2.31
N LEU A 73 10.18 5.36 -2.08
CA LEU A 73 10.96 6.58 -1.84
C LEU A 73 10.94 7.49 -3.08
N LEU A 74 11.13 6.91 -4.27
CA LEU A 74 11.09 7.60 -5.55
C LEU A 74 9.72 8.23 -5.81
N PHE A 75 8.65 7.47 -5.58
CA PHE A 75 7.27 7.95 -5.72
C PHE A 75 7.00 9.17 -4.83
N LYS A 76 7.42 9.11 -3.55
CA LYS A 76 7.29 10.24 -2.61
C LYS A 76 8.07 11.49 -3.06
N SER A 77 9.23 11.29 -3.70
CA SER A 77 10.03 12.36 -4.28
C SER A 77 9.52 12.89 -5.63
N GLY A 78 8.40 12.36 -6.14
CA GLY A 78 7.80 12.75 -7.42
C GLY A 78 8.48 12.15 -8.66
N ARG A 79 9.42 11.21 -8.48
CA ARG A 79 10.19 10.58 -9.57
C ARG A 79 9.45 9.35 -10.09
N LEU A 80 8.27 9.59 -10.66
CA LEU A 80 7.28 8.56 -10.98
C LEU A 80 7.78 7.51 -11.98
N GLU A 81 8.54 7.91 -13.01
CA GLU A 81 9.07 6.99 -14.02
C GLU A 81 10.09 6.01 -13.43
N GLU A 82 11.01 6.52 -12.59
CA GLU A 82 11.95 5.66 -11.86
C GLU A 82 11.20 4.75 -10.88
N ALA A 83 10.20 5.27 -10.16
CA ALA A 83 9.38 4.50 -9.24
C ALA A 83 8.65 3.34 -9.94
N GLU A 84 8.07 3.59 -11.12
CA GLU A 84 7.43 2.56 -11.95
C GLU A 84 8.41 1.45 -12.31
N GLY A 85 9.64 1.81 -12.72
CA GLY A 85 10.69 0.85 -13.06
C GLY A 85 11.01 -0.10 -11.91
N PHE A 86 11.22 0.44 -10.70
CA PHE A 86 11.53 -0.39 -9.53
C PHE A 86 10.32 -1.17 -9.01
N TYR A 87 9.11 -0.62 -9.10
CA TYR A 87 7.90 -1.38 -8.77
C TYR A 87 7.68 -2.56 -9.71
N ARG A 88 7.94 -2.42 -11.02
CA ARG A 88 7.90 -3.53 -11.97
C ARG A 88 8.89 -4.63 -11.59
N GLN A 89 10.14 -4.26 -11.35
CA GLN A 89 11.17 -5.23 -10.95
C GLN A 89 10.78 -5.98 -9.66
N ALA A 90 10.25 -5.26 -8.66
CA ALA A 90 9.77 -5.87 -7.43
C ALA A 90 8.55 -6.79 -7.65
N ALA A 91 7.59 -6.37 -8.49
CA ALA A 91 6.43 -7.16 -8.86
C ALA A 91 6.82 -8.44 -9.63
N ASP A 92 7.76 -8.35 -10.57
CA ASP A 92 8.32 -9.49 -11.30
C ASP A 92 9.05 -10.47 -10.36
N ALA A 93 9.61 -9.97 -9.25
CA ALA A 93 10.19 -10.77 -8.18
C ALA A 93 9.16 -11.32 -7.16
N GLY A 94 7.86 -11.06 -7.37
CA GLY A 94 6.77 -11.58 -6.55
C GLY A 94 6.33 -10.70 -5.37
N GLU A 95 6.77 -9.44 -5.29
CA GLU A 95 6.35 -8.53 -4.22
C GLU A 95 4.91 -8.04 -4.45
N ILE A 96 3.97 -8.61 -3.70
CA ILE A 96 2.53 -8.25 -3.77
C ILE A 96 2.31 -6.75 -3.53
N SER A 97 3.00 -6.16 -2.54
CA SER A 97 2.87 -4.72 -2.27
C SER A 97 3.35 -3.85 -3.44
N ALA A 98 4.34 -4.33 -4.22
CA ALA A 98 4.78 -3.64 -5.42
C ALA A 98 3.74 -3.74 -6.54
N MET A 99 3.10 -4.90 -6.72
CA MET A 99 2.00 -5.07 -7.67
C MET A 99 0.85 -4.11 -7.39
N ILE A 100 0.46 -3.95 -6.12
CA ILE A 100 -0.61 -3.04 -5.69
C ILE A 100 -0.23 -1.58 -5.95
N ASN A 101 0.98 -1.16 -5.55
CA ASN A 101 1.45 0.21 -5.76
C ASN A 101 1.64 0.54 -7.23
N LEU A 102 2.12 -0.41 -8.03
CA LEU A 102 2.23 -0.28 -9.47
C LEU A 102 0.85 -0.15 -10.11
N GLY A 103 -0.10 -1.00 -9.76
CA GLY A 103 -1.49 -0.88 -10.19
C GLY A 103 -2.08 0.49 -9.87
N SER A 104 -1.78 1.02 -8.67
CA SER A 104 -2.26 2.35 -8.27
C SER A 104 -1.65 3.46 -9.12
N LEU A 105 -0.32 3.43 -9.32
CA LEU A 105 0.39 4.39 -10.16
C LEU A 105 -0.11 4.36 -11.62
N LEU A 106 -0.31 3.16 -12.18
CA LEU A 106 -0.83 2.98 -13.54
C LEU A 106 -2.29 3.47 -13.66
N SER A 107 -3.12 3.20 -12.65
CA SER A 107 -4.51 3.65 -12.63
C SER A 107 -4.60 5.18 -12.67
N VAL A 108 -3.84 5.89 -11.82
CA VAL A 108 -3.89 7.37 -11.76
C VAL A 108 -3.23 8.04 -12.98
N THR A 109 -2.39 7.32 -13.72
CA THR A 109 -1.79 7.78 -14.98
C THR A 109 -2.60 7.39 -16.22
N GLY A 110 -3.80 6.83 -16.04
CA GLY A 110 -4.73 6.50 -17.13
C GLY A 110 -4.46 5.17 -17.83
N ARG A 111 -3.58 4.33 -17.29
CA ARG A 111 -3.21 3.00 -17.82
C ARG A 111 -3.99 1.89 -17.11
N GLY A 112 -5.32 2.02 -17.12
CA GLY A 112 -6.22 1.15 -16.35
C GLY A 112 -6.13 -0.34 -16.72
N GLU A 113 -6.05 -0.68 -18.00
CA GLU A 113 -5.92 -2.09 -18.43
C GLU A 113 -4.65 -2.75 -17.89
N GLU A 114 -3.54 -2.01 -17.90
CA GLU A 114 -2.27 -2.49 -17.36
C GLU A 114 -2.31 -2.59 -15.83
N ALA A 115 -2.95 -1.62 -15.17
CA ALA A 115 -3.17 -1.65 -13.73
C ALA A 115 -3.94 -2.90 -13.29
N GLU A 116 -5.00 -3.29 -14.02
CA GLU A 116 -5.77 -4.51 -13.76
C GLU A 116 -4.87 -5.76 -13.81
N GLY A 117 -3.93 -5.80 -14.76
CA GLY A 117 -2.95 -6.88 -14.89
C GLY A 117 -2.02 -7.04 -13.68
N PHE A 118 -1.72 -5.96 -12.97
CA PHE A 118 -0.93 -6.01 -11.73
C PHE A 118 -1.77 -6.26 -10.47
N TYR A 119 -3.01 -5.80 -10.42
CA TYR A 119 -3.87 -6.11 -9.28
C TYR A 119 -4.31 -7.57 -9.23
N ARG A 120 -4.54 -8.20 -10.38
CA ARG A 120 -5.09 -9.57 -10.45
C ARG A 120 -4.21 -10.62 -9.75
N PRO A 121 -2.88 -10.67 -9.95
CA PRO A 121 -2.01 -11.57 -9.17
C PRO A 121 -2.06 -11.33 -7.66
N ALA A 122 -2.19 -10.08 -7.21
CA ALA A 122 -2.34 -9.76 -5.78
C ALA A 122 -3.66 -10.33 -5.23
N VAL A 123 -4.75 -10.22 -5.98
CA VAL A 123 -6.05 -10.83 -5.64
C VAL A 123 -5.97 -12.35 -5.61
N GLU A 124 -5.31 -12.97 -6.59
CA GLU A 124 -5.11 -14.43 -6.64
C GLU A 124 -4.28 -14.94 -5.44
N ALA A 125 -3.37 -14.12 -4.92
CA ALA A 125 -2.64 -14.38 -3.68
C ALA A 125 -3.47 -14.17 -2.40
N GLY A 126 -4.72 -13.71 -2.52
CA GLY A 126 -5.63 -13.46 -1.40
C GLY A 126 -5.39 -12.12 -0.69
N ASP A 127 -4.67 -11.18 -1.32
CA ASP A 127 -4.38 -9.88 -0.71
C ASP A 127 -5.59 -8.94 -0.77
N SER A 128 -6.05 -8.49 0.40
CA SER A 128 -7.21 -7.61 0.53
C SER A 128 -6.97 -6.21 -0.04
N GLY A 129 -5.73 -5.71 0.01
CA GLY A 129 -5.34 -4.45 -0.62
C GLY A 129 -5.40 -4.53 -2.15
N GLY A 130 -5.01 -5.67 -2.71
CA GLY A 130 -5.19 -6.00 -4.12
C GLY A 130 -6.66 -6.02 -4.53
N MET A 131 -7.52 -6.65 -3.72
CA MET A 131 -8.98 -6.67 -3.95
C MET A 131 -9.59 -5.26 -3.92
N VAL A 132 -9.21 -4.43 -2.93
CA VAL A 132 -9.64 -3.03 -2.86
C VAL A 132 -9.13 -2.23 -4.06
N GLY A 133 -7.87 -2.40 -4.44
CA GLY A 133 -7.26 -1.73 -5.59
C GLY A 133 -7.99 -2.05 -6.90
N LEU A 134 -8.25 -3.34 -7.15
CA LEU A 134 -8.99 -3.79 -8.32
C LEU A 134 -10.45 -3.30 -8.31
N GLY A 135 -11.14 -3.41 -7.17
CA GLY A 135 -12.50 -2.89 -7.03
C GLY A 135 -12.58 -1.40 -7.34
N ASN A 136 -11.64 -0.60 -6.82
CA ASN A 136 -11.57 0.83 -7.09
C ASN A 136 -11.33 1.15 -8.58
N LEU A 137 -10.48 0.37 -9.25
CA LEU A 137 -10.20 0.53 -10.67
C LEU A 137 -11.45 0.23 -11.51
N LEU A 138 -12.13 -0.89 -11.21
CA LEU A 138 -13.34 -1.34 -11.90
C LEU A 138 -14.51 -0.38 -11.71
N PHE A 139 -14.68 0.13 -10.49
CA PHE A 139 -15.71 1.10 -10.17
C PHE A 139 -15.55 2.38 -11.00
N ARG A 140 -14.33 2.92 -11.11
CA ARG A 140 -14.04 4.09 -11.98
C ARG A 140 -14.26 3.81 -13.47
N ALA A 141 -14.16 2.54 -13.87
CA ALA A 141 -14.45 2.10 -15.23
C ALA A 141 -15.95 1.81 -15.48
N GLY A 142 -16.83 2.02 -14.49
CA GLY A 142 -18.26 1.72 -14.58
C GLY A 142 -18.62 0.24 -14.51
N ARG A 143 -17.67 -0.62 -14.10
CA ARG A 143 -17.86 -2.08 -13.92
C ARG A 143 -18.29 -2.38 -12.49
N GLU A 144 -19.43 -1.82 -12.09
CA GLU A 144 -19.92 -1.80 -10.70
C GLU A 144 -20.14 -3.21 -10.12
N ASP A 145 -20.78 -4.11 -10.86
CA ASP A 145 -21.03 -5.49 -10.41
C ASP A 145 -19.73 -6.24 -10.07
N GLU A 146 -18.69 -6.05 -10.88
CA GLU A 146 -17.38 -6.67 -10.64
C GLU A 146 -16.67 -6.01 -9.45
N ALA A 147 -16.75 -4.67 -9.35
CA ALA A 147 -16.21 -3.94 -8.22
C ALA A 147 -16.83 -4.37 -6.89
N GLU A 148 -18.15 -4.55 -6.85
CA GLU A 148 -18.87 -5.05 -5.67
C GLU A 148 -18.35 -6.43 -5.24
N GLY A 149 -18.14 -7.34 -6.20
CA GLY A 149 -17.59 -8.66 -5.93
C GLY A 149 -16.26 -8.60 -5.18
N PHE A 150 -15.31 -7.78 -5.65
CA PHE A 150 -14.01 -7.63 -4.99
C PHE A 150 -14.10 -6.91 -3.65
N TYR A 151 -14.96 -5.90 -3.50
CA TYR A 151 -15.15 -5.26 -2.20
C TYR A 151 -15.73 -6.24 -1.18
N ARG A 152 -16.69 -7.08 -1.55
CA ARG A 152 -17.23 -8.10 -0.65
C ARG A 152 -16.17 -9.10 -0.21
N GLN A 153 -15.34 -9.58 -1.13
CA GLN A 153 -14.20 -10.46 -0.80
C GLN A 153 -13.23 -9.79 0.18
N ALA A 154 -12.89 -8.51 -0.04
CA ALA A 154 -12.03 -7.77 0.87
C ALA A 154 -12.67 -7.57 2.26
N VAL A 155 -13.98 -7.30 2.31
CA VAL A 155 -14.74 -7.22 3.57
C VAL A 155 -14.72 -8.56 4.32
N GLU A 156 -14.86 -9.69 3.62
CA GLU A 156 -14.75 -11.03 4.20
C GLU A 156 -13.33 -11.32 4.72
N ALA A 157 -12.31 -10.78 4.06
CA ALA A 157 -10.93 -10.82 4.52
C ALA A 157 -10.64 -9.87 5.71
N GLY A 158 -11.64 -9.11 6.18
CA GLY A 158 -11.52 -8.20 7.33
C GLY A 158 -11.00 -6.80 6.99
N GLU A 159 -10.93 -6.44 5.70
CA GLU A 159 -10.44 -5.14 5.25
C GLU A 159 -11.50 -4.04 5.49
N ILE A 160 -11.29 -3.24 6.52
CA ILE A 160 -12.23 -2.19 6.92
C ILE A 160 -12.37 -1.13 5.81
N SER A 161 -11.30 -0.81 5.07
CA SER A 161 -11.38 0.16 3.98
C SER A 161 -12.34 -0.29 2.86
N ALA A 162 -12.46 -1.59 2.63
CA ALA A 162 -13.38 -2.16 1.65
C ALA A 162 -14.85 -1.97 2.04
N MET A 163 -15.17 -1.96 3.34
CA MET A 163 -16.55 -1.72 3.81
C MET A 163 -17.00 -0.31 3.39
N PHE A 164 -16.13 0.69 3.49
CA PHE A 164 -16.47 2.04 3.05
C PHE A 164 -16.70 2.14 1.55
N ASN A 165 -15.81 1.54 0.75
CA ASN A 165 -15.95 1.54 -0.71
C ASN A 165 -17.20 0.78 -1.16
N LEU A 166 -17.51 -0.34 -0.51
CA LEU A 166 -18.75 -1.07 -0.73
C LEU A 166 -19.97 -0.22 -0.40
N GLY A 167 -20.00 0.46 0.76
CA GLY A 167 -21.10 1.33 1.13
C GLY A 167 -21.30 2.50 0.14
N ILE A 168 -20.22 3.08 -0.38
CA ILE A 168 -20.29 4.13 -1.41
C ILE A 168 -20.94 3.56 -2.68
N LEU A 169 -20.45 2.42 -3.18
CA LEU A 169 -21.01 1.77 -4.37
C LEU A 169 -22.50 1.42 -4.18
N LEU A 170 -22.87 0.90 -3.01
CA LEU A 170 -24.25 0.56 -2.69
C LEU A 170 -25.16 1.80 -2.68
N ASN A 171 -24.68 2.94 -2.17
CA ASN A 171 -25.43 4.19 -2.24
C ASN A 171 -25.62 4.70 -3.67
N GLU A 172 -24.57 4.65 -4.49
CA GLU A 172 -24.64 5.09 -5.89
C GLU A 172 -25.58 4.20 -6.73
N THR A 173 -25.71 2.93 -6.36
CA THR A 173 -26.64 1.97 -6.97
C THR A 173 -28.04 1.95 -6.33
N GLY A 174 -28.33 2.89 -5.42
CA GLY A 174 -29.66 3.05 -4.82
C GLY A 174 -30.01 2.06 -3.70
N ARG A 175 -29.02 1.34 -3.15
CA ARG A 175 -29.15 0.33 -2.07
C ARG A 175 -28.78 0.90 -0.71
N ALA A 176 -29.39 2.03 -0.36
CA ALA A 176 -29.03 2.80 0.84
C ALA A 176 -29.16 2.02 2.16
N GLU A 177 -30.20 1.18 2.32
CA GLU A 177 -30.38 0.35 3.53
C GLU A 177 -29.22 -0.65 3.71
N GLU A 178 -28.73 -1.22 2.61
CA GLU A 178 -27.61 -2.15 2.66
C GLU A 178 -26.29 -1.42 2.93
N ALA A 179 -26.12 -0.24 2.33
CA ALA A 179 -24.97 0.64 2.60
C ALA A 179 -24.89 1.00 4.09
N GLU A 180 -26.02 1.35 4.72
CA GLU A 180 -26.09 1.65 6.14
C GLU A 180 -25.62 0.47 7.01
N GLY A 181 -26.09 -0.75 6.71
CA GLY A 181 -25.65 -1.96 7.40
C GLY A 181 -24.14 -2.21 7.26
N ILE A 182 -23.56 -1.91 6.09
CA ILE A 182 -22.11 -2.02 5.88
C ILE A 182 -21.34 -0.95 6.67
N TYR A 183 -21.81 0.30 6.72
CA TYR A 183 -21.16 1.34 7.50
C TYR A 183 -21.20 1.07 9.00
N GLN A 184 -22.33 0.58 9.52
CA GLN A 184 -22.44 0.16 10.94
C GLN A 184 -21.40 -0.91 11.28
N ARG A 185 -21.21 -1.91 10.41
CA ARG A 185 -20.17 -2.94 10.58
C ARG A 185 -18.76 -2.34 10.56
N ALA A 186 -18.48 -1.37 9.69
CA ALA A 186 -17.18 -0.68 9.66
C ALA A 186 -16.90 0.08 10.96
N GLU A 187 -17.94 0.69 11.53
CA GLU A 187 -17.88 1.40 12.80
C GLU A 187 -17.60 0.48 14.00
N GLU A 188 -18.26 -0.68 14.04
CA GLU A 188 -18.05 -1.73 15.05
C GLU A 188 -16.64 -2.34 14.96
N ALA A 189 -16.12 -2.49 13.74
CA ALA A 189 -14.77 -2.99 13.48
C ALA A 189 -13.65 -1.99 13.84
N GLY A 190 -13.99 -0.81 14.39
CA GLY A 190 -13.01 0.21 14.79
C GLY A 190 -12.62 1.19 13.68
N GLY A 191 -13.41 1.30 12.61
CA GLY A 191 -13.28 2.30 11.53
C GLY A 191 -13.59 3.74 11.97
N ALA A 192 -13.05 4.17 13.11
CA ALA A 192 -13.45 5.38 13.85
C ALA A 192 -13.08 6.73 13.18
N ALA A 193 -12.47 6.75 11.99
CA ALA A 193 -11.87 7.99 11.47
C ALA A 193 -12.76 8.86 10.54
N TYR A 194 -13.88 8.37 10.01
CA TYR A 194 -14.65 9.13 9.01
C TYR A 194 -16.08 9.55 9.43
N ARG A 195 -16.53 9.11 10.62
CA ARG A 195 -17.81 9.51 11.23
C ARG A 195 -17.97 11.02 11.42
N LEU A 196 -16.88 11.79 11.48
CA LEU A 196 -16.97 13.25 11.61
C LEU A 196 -17.31 13.98 10.30
N LYS A 197 -17.18 13.35 9.12
CA LYS A 197 -17.43 14.04 7.85
C LYS A 197 -18.77 13.65 7.22
N VAL A 198 -19.11 12.36 7.20
CA VAL A 198 -20.35 11.87 6.56
C VAL A 198 -21.58 12.13 7.42
N VAL A 199 -21.48 11.99 8.75
CA VAL A 199 -22.59 12.30 9.67
C VAL A 199 -22.83 13.82 9.74
N ALA A 200 -21.77 14.64 9.69
CA ALA A 200 -21.92 16.10 9.69
C ALA A 200 -22.60 16.63 8.41
N GLU A 201 -22.31 16.05 7.24
CA GLU A 201 -22.92 16.49 5.97
C GLU A 201 -24.33 15.92 5.76
N GLY A 202 -24.64 14.74 6.31
CA GLY A 202 -25.97 14.12 6.21
C GLY A 202 -27.04 14.75 7.13
N TRP A 203 -26.67 15.14 8.36
CA TRP A 203 -27.63 15.71 9.31
C TRP A 203 -27.97 17.18 9.02
N VAL A 204 -27.06 17.96 8.43
CA VAL A 204 -27.34 19.37 8.07
C VAL A 204 -28.38 19.46 6.95
N ARG A 205 -28.35 18.56 5.96
CA ARG A 205 -29.38 18.53 4.90
C ARG A 205 -30.73 18.02 5.40
N ALA A 206 -30.75 17.03 6.28
CA ALA A 206 -31.98 16.50 6.86
C ALA A 206 -32.63 17.48 7.87
N ALA A 207 -31.84 18.33 8.55
CA ALA A 207 -32.35 19.32 9.50
C ALA A 207 -32.81 20.64 8.83
N GLN A 208 -32.40 20.92 7.59
CA GLN A 208 -32.77 22.14 6.86
C GLN A 208 -34.01 22.01 5.97
N GLY A 209 -34.54 20.79 5.77
CA GLY A 209 -35.86 20.59 5.17
C GLY A 209 -35.98 20.94 3.68
N ASP A 210 -34.88 20.99 2.94
CA ASP A 210 -34.90 21.22 1.50
C ASP A 210 -34.99 19.88 0.73
N VAL A 211 -36.21 19.52 0.34
CA VAL A 211 -36.52 18.65 -0.81
C VAL A 211 -36.86 19.54 -2.00
#